data_AF-A0A535BJW3-F1
#
_entry.id   AF-A0A535BJW3-F1
#
_cell.length_a   1.000
_cell.length_b   1.000
_cell.length_c   1.000
_cell.angle_alpha   90.00
_cell.angle_beta   90.00
_cell.angle_gamma   90.00
#
_symmetry.space_group_name_H-M   'P 1'
#
loop_
_entity.id
_entity.type
_entity.pdbx_description
1 polymer ?
#
loop_
_entity_poly.entity_id
_entity_poly.type
_entity_poly.pdbx_seq_one_letter_code
_entity_poly.pdbx_strand_id
1 'polypeptide(L)'
;MTDRDVVERLGGYFGRAVISLEPRQDGYKPAFAVCVKGIDAVRLMVSARSALSSARRSQIDAALRDWGVGRTSWSYVGMTCAVDDCAVPAATKGLCDSHFNRWYKALRRGTSVPFEPRPMTRDDVLTEPASHARTTECEVAWLAGLLEGEGTFSRNRLAGATTSYPVISVNMCSRDVVEHAAALLGSINVHPRTPRDPSWSVTYVAAISGAGAAEWMQRLRPLMGERRRKAIDVALDDYYPVRLLVAPEHCVVPGCEEPHRGRGLCHKHYMSWSRDRAKGRVPRVKPLRSN
;
A
#
# COMPACT_ATOMS: atom_id res chain seq x y z
N MET A 1 -11.30 5.56 -6.16
CA MET A 1 -10.26 4.82 -6.90
C MET A 1 -10.94 4.02 -8.01
N THR A 2 -10.34 3.86 -9.19
CA THR A 2 -10.99 3.16 -10.32
C THR A 2 -10.77 1.65 -10.31
N ASP A 3 -9.79 1.16 -9.54
CA ASP A 3 -9.51 -0.26 -9.35
C ASP A 3 -10.47 -0.85 -8.29
N ARG A 4 -11.46 -1.62 -8.75
CA ARG A 4 -12.52 -2.16 -7.90
C ARG A 4 -12.00 -3.16 -6.87
N ASP A 5 -11.10 -4.06 -7.27
CA ASP A 5 -10.50 -5.10 -6.42
C ASP A 5 -9.75 -4.51 -5.22
N VAL A 6 -9.09 -3.38 -5.42
CA VAL A 6 -8.40 -2.65 -4.34
C VAL A 6 -9.40 -2.09 -3.35
N VAL A 7 -10.48 -1.47 -3.82
CA VAL A 7 -11.50 -0.87 -2.94
C VAL A 7 -12.33 -1.95 -2.24
N GLU A 8 -12.59 -3.10 -2.86
CA GLU A 8 -13.25 -4.24 -2.24
C GLU A 8 -12.42 -4.84 -1.12
N ARG A 9 -11.10 -4.98 -1.31
CA ARG A 9 -10.19 -5.39 -0.24
C ARG A 9 -10.22 -4.42 0.94
N LEU A 10 -10.22 -3.12 0.64
CA LEU A 10 -10.35 -2.07 1.65
C LEU A 10 -11.70 -2.12 2.38
N GLY A 11 -12.79 -2.40 1.65
CA GLY A 11 -14.11 -2.63 2.22
C GLY A 11 -14.15 -3.80 3.19
N GLY A 12 -13.46 -4.90 2.87
CA GLY A 12 -13.26 -6.02 3.77
C GLY A 12 -12.57 -5.63 5.08
N TYR A 13 -11.47 -4.88 5.01
CA TYR A 13 -10.78 -4.40 6.21
C TYR A 13 -11.63 -3.46 7.07
N PHE A 14 -12.48 -2.65 6.44
CA PHE A 14 -13.36 -1.74 7.16
C PHE A 14 -14.69 -2.38 7.61
N GLY A 15 -15.00 -3.59 7.16
CA GLY A 15 -16.33 -4.19 7.34
C GLY A 15 -17.43 -3.32 6.72
N ARG A 16 -17.14 -2.66 5.58
CA ARG A 16 -18.05 -1.72 4.91
C ARG A 16 -18.26 -2.11 3.46
N ALA A 17 -19.48 -1.90 2.98
CA ALA A 17 -19.80 -2.07 1.57
C ALA A 17 -19.07 -1.02 0.70
N VAL A 18 -18.67 -1.45 -0.49
CA VAL A 18 -18.13 -0.58 -1.54
C VAL A 18 -19.27 0.02 -2.34
N ILE A 19 -19.19 1.32 -2.60
CA ILE A 19 -20.12 2.04 -3.47
C ILE A 19 -19.44 2.39 -4.80
N SER A 20 -20.21 2.30 -5.88
CA SER A 20 -19.84 2.85 -7.18
C SER A 20 -20.30 4.31 -7.24
N LEU A 21 -19.42 5.20 -7.69
CA LEU A 21 -19.70 6.61 -7.89
C LEU A 21 -19.93 6.88 -9.37
N GLU A 22 -20.91 7.74 -9.65
CA GLU A 22 -21.18 8.18 -11.01
C GLU A 22 -19.99 8.99 -11.58
N PRO A 23 -19.57 8.72 -12.82
CA PRO A 23 -18.54 9.52 -13.48
C PRO A 23 -18.96 10.99 -13.58
N ARG A 24 -18.01 11.92 -13.39
CA ARG A 24 -18.29 13.37 -13.50
C ARG A 24 -18.50 13.84 -14.94
N GLN A 25 -18.07 13.05 -15.92
CA GLN A 25 -18.12 13.36 -17.35
C GLN A 25 -18.27 12.05 -18.14
N ASP A 26 -18.92 12.12 -19.29
CA ASP A 26 -19.07 10.98 -20.19
C ASP A 26 -17.72 10.44 -20.65
N GLY A 27 -17.60 9.11 -20.70
CA GLY A 27 -16.37 8.40 -21.05
C GLY A 27 -15.37 8.22 -19.91
N TYR A 28 -15.59 8.83 -18.73
CA TYR A 28 -14.76 8.58 -17.55
C TYR A 28 -15.13 7.24 -16.90
N LYS A 29 -14.13 6.52 -16.39
CA LYS A 29 -14.35 5.27 -15.67
C LYS A 29 -15.08 5.55 -14.34
N PRO A 30 -16.02 4.67 -13.92
CA PRO A 30 -16.62 4.79 -12.60
C PRO A 30 -15.54 4.66 -11.52
N ALA A 31 -15.68 5.45 -10.47
CA ALA A 31 -14.84 5.36 -9.30
C ALA A 31 -15.55 4.54 -8.23
N PHE A 32 -14.79 3.73 -7.49
CA PHE A 32 -15.26 3.00 -6.32
C PHE A 32 -14.77 3.70 -5.07
N ALA A 33 -15.62 3.69 -4.04
CA ALA A 33 -15.31 4.25 -2.74
C ALA A 33 -15.83 3.36 -1.61
N VAL A 34 -15.17 3.44 -0.47
CA VAL A 34 -15.65 2.94 0.81
C VAL A 34 -15.47 4.05 1.84
N CYS A 35 -16.44 4.21 2.73
CA CYS A 35 -16.45 5.29 3.70
C CYS A 35 -16.52 4.73 5.12
N VAL A 36 -15.59 5.17 5.97
CA VAL A 36 -15.61 4.95 7.42
C VAL A 36 -16.07 6.26 8.06
N LYS A 37 -16.96 6.18 9.06
CA LYS A 37 -17.55 7.33 9.75
C LYS A 37 -17.53 7.13 11.26
N GLY A 38 -17.72 8.21 12.01
CA GLY A 38 -17.83 8.17 13.46
C GLY A 38 -16.52 7.78 14.14
N ILE A 39 -16.60 7.05 15.25
CA ILE A 39 -15.45 6.70 16.09
C ILE A 39 -14.42 5.82 15.36
N ASP A 40 -14.84 4.93 14.46
CA ASP A 40 -13.91 4.10 13.67
C ASP A 40 -13.03 4.97 12.76
N ALA A 41 -13.61 6.03 12.19
CA ALA A 41 -12.87 6.98 11.36
C ALA A 41 -11.85 7.76 12.21
N VAL A 42 -12.24 8.17 13.41
CA VAL A 42 -11.33 8.89 14.33
C VAL A 42 -10.18 7.99 14.77
N ARG A 43 -10.44 6.75 15.16
CA ARG A 43 -9.39 5.78 15.51
C ARG A 43 -8.41 5.58 14.37
N LEU A 44 -8.92 5.47 13.13
CA LEU A 44 -8.08 5.34 11.95
C LEU A 44 -7.25 6.61 11.69
N MET A 45 -7.86 7.80 11.82
CA MET A 45 -7.16 9.07 11.67
C MET A 45 -6.03 9.22 12.69
N VAL A 46 -6.31 8.98 13.98
CA VAL A 46 -5.30 9.02 15.06
C VAL A 46 -4.17 8.04 14.79
N SER A 47 -4.50 6.80 14.41
CA SER A 47 -3.49 5.75 14.18
C SER A 47 -2.61 6.02 12.96
N ALA A 48 -3.18 6.58 11.89
CA ALA A 48 -2.46 6.84 10.64
C ALA A 48 -1.71 8.18 10.64
N ARG A 49 -2.07 9.12 11.53
CA ARG A 49 -1.61 10.51 11.50
C ARG A 49 -0.10 10.66 11.37
N SER A 50 0.67 9.98 12.21
CA SER A 50 2.14 10.07 12.23
C SER A 50 2.82 9.49 10.97
N ALA A 51 2.11 8.67 10.19
CA ALA A 51 2.60 8.10 8.93
C ALA A 51 2.25 8.95 7.68
N LEU A 52 1.39 9.97 7.82
CA LEU A 52 0.94 10.81 6.71
C LEU A 52 1.79 12.09 6.56
N SER A 53 1.62 12.77 5.43
CA SER A 53 2.27 14.05 5.14
C SER A 53 1.86 15.15 6.11
N SER A 54 2.67 16.20 6.20
CA SER A 54 2.36 17.38 7.03
C SER A 54 0.98 17.97 6.71
N ALA A 55 0.64 18.07 5.43
CA ALA A 55 -0.66 18.58 4.99
C ALA A 55 -1.84 17.69 5.45
N ARG A 56 -1.69 16.36 5.37
CA ARG A 56 -2.72 15.42 5.84
C ARG A 56 -2.84 15.42 7.36
N ARG A 57 -1.72 15.55 8.09
CA ARG A 57 -1.73 15.72 9.55
C ARG A 57 -2.54 16.95 9.96
N SER A 58 -2.29 18.10 9.34
CA SER A 58 -3.06 19.32 9.61
C SER A 58 -4.55 19.18 9.32
N GLN A 59 -4.92 18.43 8.27
CA GLN A 59 -6.33 18.15 7.97
C GLN A 59 -6.98 17.25 9.01
N ILE A 60 -6.27 16.23 9.49
CA ILE A 60 -6.72 15.38 10.60
C ILE A 60 -6.89 16.23 11.86
N ASP A 61 -5.91 17.06 12.20
CA ASP A 61 -5.96 17.94 13.38
C ASP A 61 -7.15 18.89 13.32
N ALA A 62 -7.43 19.46 12.15
CA ALA A 62 -8.61 20.30 11.93
C ALA A 62 -9.91 19.51 12.09
N ALA A 63 -10.00 18.31 11.51
CA ALA A 63 -11.19 17.47 11.60
C ALA A 63 -11.47 16.97 13.03
N LEU A 64 -10.42 16.70 13.81
CA LEU A 64 -10.53 16.20 15.18
C LEU A 64 -10.68 17.32 16.21
N ARG A 65 -10.42 18.58 15.85
CA ARG A 65 -10.47 19.73 16.78
C ARG A 65 -11.75 19.76 17.60
N ASP A 66 -12.90 19.62 16.97
CA ASP A 66 -14.21 19.71 17.63
C ASP A 66 -14.91 18.35 17.76
N TRP A 67 -14.23 17.24 17.42
CA TRP A 67 -14.83 15.91 17.52
C TRP A 67 -14.98 15.45 18.97
N GLY A 68 -16.15 14.93 19.36
CA GLY A 68 -16.34 14.42 20.73
C GLY A 68 -16.63 15.49 21.79
N VAL A 69 -16.78 16.77 21.41
CA VAL A 69 -17.22 17.85 22.33
C VAL A 69 -18.74 17.88 22.53
N GLY A 70 -19.49 17.24 21.63
CA GLY A 70 -20.96 17.13 21.67
C GLY A 70 -21.44 15.71 22.01
N ARG A 71 -22.70 15.40 21.68
CA ARG A 71 -23.20 14.01 21.81
C ARG A 71 -22.50 13.12 20.80
N THR A 72 -21.72 12.16 21.29
CA THR A 72 -21.00 11.19 20.46
C THR A 72 -21.44 9.77 20.80
N SER A 73 -21.64 8.97 19.76
CA SER A 73 -21.84 7.54 19.90
C SER A 73 -20.47 6.87 20.06
N TRP A 74 -20.24 6.30 21.24
CA TRP A 74 -19.00 5.59 21.58
C TRP A 74 -19.09 4.13 21.16
N SER A 75 -18.01 3.58 20.62
CA SER A 75 -17.87 2.16 20.30
C SER A 75 -16.85 1.52 21.23
N TYR A 76 -17.30 0.54 22.01
CA TYR A 76 -16.47 -0.22 22.97
C TYR A 76 -15.92 -1.52 22.36
N VAL A 77 -15.98 -1.68 21.04
CA VAL A 77 -15.43 -2.84 20.34
C VAL A 77 -13.96 -3.03 20.71
N GLY A 78 -13.63 -4.24 21.16
CA GLY A 78 -12.28 -4.63 21.60
C GLY A 78 -11.93 -4.27 23.05
N MET A 79 -12.85 -3.67 23.81
CA MET A 79 -12.64 -3.33 25.23
C MET A 79 -13.32 -4.34 26.15
N THR A 80 -12.72 -4.61 27.31
CA THR A 80 -13.32 -5.39 28.40
C THR A 80 -14.12 -4.49 29.34
N CYS A 81 -15.03 -5.10 30.09
CA CYS A 81 -15.80 -4.43 31.13
C CYS A 81 -14.86 -3.76 32.16
N ALA A 82 -15.21 -2.54 32.58
CA ALA A 82 -14.45 -1.77 33.56
C ALA A 82 -14.60 -2.29 35.01
N VAL A 83 -15.30 -3.40 35.22
CA VAL A 83 -15.42 -4.03 36.54
C VAL A 83 -14.23 -4.97 36.69
N ASP A 84 -13.54 -4.85 37.82
CA ASP A 84 -12.41 -5.72 38.14
C ASP A 84 -12.79 -7.21 37.98
N ASP A 85 -11.85 -7.99 37.45
CA ASP A 85 -12.02 -9.42 37.16
C ASP A 85 -13.15 -9.79 36.18
N CYS A 86 -13.69 -8.83 35.41
CA CYS A 86 -14.68 -9.10 34.38
C CYS A 86 -14.07 -9.09 32.97
N ALA A 87 -13.90 -10.28 32.37
CA ALA A 87 -13.38 -10.43 31.01
C ALA A 87 -14.44 -10.23 29.91
N VAL A 88 -15.71 -9.96 30.27
CA VAL A 88 -16.79 -9.78 29.29
C VAL A 88 -16.59 -8.48 28.52
N PRO A 89 -16.83 -8.44 27.19
CA PRO A 89 -16.74 -7.21 26.41
C PRO A 89 -17.62 -6.08 26.96
N ALA A 90 -17.08 -4.86 26.97
CA ALA A 90 -17.84 -3.66 27.29
C ALA A 90 -18.81 -3.32 26.15
N ALA A 91 -20.02 -2.88 26.52
CA ALA A 91 -21.07 -2.49 25.60
C ALA A 91 -21.51 -1.04 25.82
N THR A 92 -21.80 -0.66 27.07
CA THR A 92 -22.36 0.64 27.41
C THR A 92 -21.64 1.27 28.59
N LYS A 93 -21.17 2.51 28.43
CA LYS A 93 -20.45 3.26 29.48
C LYS A 93 -19.27 2.49 30.09
N GLY A 94 -18.58 1.69 29.27
CA GLY A 94 -17.45 0.86 29.72
C GLY A 94 -17.85 -0.41 30.47
N LEU A 95 -19.14 -0.72 30.60
CA LEU A 95 -19.65 -1.91 31.28
C LEU A 95 -20.21 -2.93 30.28
N CYS A 96 -20.16 -4.23 30.62
CA CYS A 96 -20.93 -5.26 29.93
C CYS A 96 -22.43 -5.11 30.24
N ASP A 97 -23.31 -5.73 29.44
CA ASP A 97 -24.76 -5.56 29.59
C ASP A 97 -25.29 -5.92 30.99
N SER A 98 -24.72 -6.97 31.62
CA SER A 98 -25.11 -7.39 32.97
C SER A 98 -24.75 -6.32 34.03
N HIS A 99 -23.50 -5.85 34.02
CA HIS A 99 -23.04 -4.83 34.96
C HIS A 99 -23.69 -3.47 34.72
N PHE A 100 -23.90 -3.09 33.46
CA PHE A 100 -24.64 -1.89 33.11
C PHE A 100 -26.07 -1.92 33.67
N ASN A 101 -26.79 -3.03 33.48
CA ASN A 101 -28.15 -3.19 33.99
C ASN A 101 -28.21 -3.16 35.52
N ARG A 102 -27.24 -3.79 36.19
CA ARG A 102 -27.15 -3.79 37.67
C ARG A 102 -26.90 -2.37 38.19
N TRP A 103 -25.94 -1.65 37.62
CA TRP A 103 -25.65 -0.25 37.95
C TRP A 103 -26.86 0.66 37.68
N TYR A 104 -27.49 0.55 36.51
CA TYR A 104 -28.63 1.39 36.14
C TYR A 104 -29.84 1.19 37.08
N LYS A 105 -30.12 -0.07 37.47
CA LYS A 105 -31.18 -0.38 38.44
C LYS A 105 -30.85 0.19 39.84
N ALA A 106 -29.60 0.11 40.26
CA ALA A 106 -29.16 0.65 41.55
C ALA A 106 -29.30 2.18 41.59
N LEU A 107 -28.84 2.87 40.54
CA LEU A 107 -28.98 4.31 40.35
C LEU A 107 -30.45 4.75 40.42
N ARG A 108 -31.36 4.05 39.73
CA ARG A 108 -32.81 4.36 39.76
C ARG A 108 -33.45 4.16 41.12
N ARG A 109 -32.90 3.29 41.97
CA ARG A 109 -33.40 2.99 43.32
C ARG A 109 -32.74 3.83 44.41
N GLY A 110 -31.76 4.66 44.08
CA GLY A 110 -30.96 5.40 45.07
C GLY A 110 -30.06 4.50 45.91
N THR A 111 -29.71 3.31 45.41
CA THR A 111 -28.82 2.34 46.08
C THR A 111 -27.47 2.30 45.39
N SER A 112 -26.40 1.89 46.09
CA SER A 112 -25.06 1.77 45.53
C SER A 112 -24.76 0.36 44.98
N VAL A 113 -23.78 0.29 44.08
CA VAL A 113 -23.12 -0.93 43.60
C VAL A 113 -21.61 -0.79 43.85
N PRO A 114 -20.86 -1.90 43.95
CA PRO A 114 -19.42 -1.85 44.28
C PRO A 114 -18.52 -1.46 43.09
N PHE A 115 -19.09 -0.89 42.03
CA PHE A 115 -18.36 -0.46 40.84
C PHE A 115 -19.09 0.70 40.17
N GLU A 116 -18.35 1.52 39.43
CA GLU A 116 -18.90 2.62 38.64
C GLU A 116 -18.61 2.42 37.15
N PRO A 117 -19.48 2.89 36.25
CA PRO A 117 -19.16 2.92 34.83
C PRO A 117 -17.97 3.82 34.57
N ARG A 118 -17.16 3.43 33.58
CA ARG A 118 -16.09 4.26 33.00
C ARG A 118 -16.44 4.54 31.53
N PRO A 119 -17.29 5.53 31.24
CA PRO A 119 -17.55 5.92 29.86
C PRO A 119 -16.26 6.35 29.16
N MET A 120 -16.13 6.01 27.87
CA MET A 120 -15.06 6.56 27.06
C MET A 120 -15.13 8.08 26.98
N THR A 121 -13.98 8.70 27.02
CA THR A 121 -13.76 10.12 26.81
C THR A 121 -13.10 10.39 25.46
N ARG A 122 -13.08 11.66 25.06
CA ARG A 122 -12.32 12.12 23.90
C ARG A 122 -10.84 11.77 24.03
N ASP A 123 -10.26 11.97 25.22
CA ASP A 123 -8.84 11.73 25.47
C ASP A 123 -8.47 10.25 25.36
N ASP A 124 -9.36 9.34 25.80
CA ASP A 124 -9.18 7.90 25.62
C ASP A 124 -9.02 7.51 24.13
N VAL A 125 -9.62 8.27 23.20
CA VAL A 125 -9.59 7.98 21.75
C VAL A 125 -8.49 8.73 21.03
N LEU A 126 -8.22 9.98 21.42
CA LEU A 126 -7.24 10.84 20.76
C LEU A 126 -5.80 10.59 21.21
N THR A 127 -5.61 9.77 22.24
CA THR A 127 -4.28 9.30 22.63
C THR A 127 -3.66 8.55 21.45
N GLU A 128 -2.62 9.14 20.86
CA GLU A 128 -1.86 8.45 19.81
C GLU A 128 -1.20 7.20 20.40
N PRO A 129 -1.27 6.04 19.72
CA PRO A 129 -0.52 4.87 20.15
C PRO A 129 0.97 5.22 20.20
N ALA A 130 1.67 4.71 21.23
CA ALA A 130 3.12 4.83 21.33
C ALA A 130 3.73 4.46 19.97
N SER A 131 4.52 5.38 19.40
CA SER A 131 4.91 5.40 17.99
C SER A 131 5.15 3.98 17.45
N HIS A 132 4.38 3.57 16.44
CA HIS A 132 4.65 2.32 15.75
C HIS A 132 6.10 2.37 15.26
N ALA A 133 6.93 1.43 15.71
CA ALA A 133 8.27 1.29 15.18
C ALA A 133 8.15 1.18 13.67
N ARG A 134 8.85 2.05 12.93
CA ARG A 134 8.90 1.98 11.46
C ARG A 134 9.71 0.74 11.08
N THR A 135 9.05 -0.41 11.06
CA THR A 135 9.64 -1.63 10.57
C THR A 135 9.79 -1.53 9.05
N THR A 136 10.75 -2.27 8.50
CA THR A 136 10.93 -2.36 7.05
C THR A 136 9.65 -2.85 6.35
N GLU A 137 8.87 -3.73 6.99
CA GLU A 137 7.59 -4.20 6.45
C GLU A 137 6.55 -3.07 6.35
N CYS A 138 6.46 -2.22 7.38
CA CYS A 138 5.58 -1.05 7.35
C CYS A 138 5.98 -0.07 6.24
N GLU A 139 7.28 0.16 6.01
CA GLU A 139 7.75 1.04 4.94
C GLU A 139 7.45 0.48 3.54
N VAL A 140 7.59 -0.84 3.37
CA VAL A 140 7.21 -1.51 2.12
C VAL A 140 5.70 -1.41 1.90
N ALA A 141 4.89 -1.67 2.93
CA ALA A 141 3.44 -1.58 2.84
C ALA A 141 2.98 -0.15 2.53
N TRP A 142 3.60 0.85 3.16
CA TRP A 142 3.37 2.27 2.89
C TRP A 142 3.69 2.62 1.43
N LEU A 143 4.86 2.20 0.94
CA LEU A 143 5.26 2.43 -0.44
C LEU A 143 4.31 1.72 -1.42
N ALA A 144 3.89 0.49 -1.10
CA ALA A 144 2.93 -0.26 -1.92
C ALA A 144 1.59 0.49 -2.05
N GLY A 145 1.05 0.99 -0.93
CA GLY A 145 -0.19 1.76 -0.92
C GLY A 145 -0.08 3.05 -1.74
N LEU A 146 1.03 3.77 -1.62
CA LEU A 146 1.30 4.96 -2.44
C LEU A 146 1.38 4.62 -3.93
N LEU A 147 2.13 3.58 -4.30
CA LEU A 147 2.35 3.20 -5.70
C LEU A 147 1.12 2.55 -6.36
N GLU A 148 0.22 1.96 -5.58
CA GLU A 148 -1.05 1.46 -6.09
C GLU A 148 -1.87 2.62 -6.71
N GLY A 149 -1.97 3.73 -5.96
CA GLY A 149 -2.69 4.94 -6.37
C GLY A 149 -1.92 5.81 -7.37
N GLU A 150 -0.73 6.27 -6.98
CA GLU A 150 0.03 7.32 -7.69
C GLU A 150 1.22 6.78 -8.50
N GLY A 151 1.52 5.48 -8.35
CA GLY A 151 2.65 4.85 -9.01
C GLY A 151 2.40 4.59 -10.50
N THR A 152 3.48 4.55 -11.26
CA THR A 152 3.52 4.08 -12.63
C THR A 152 4.57 2.98 -12.73
N PHE A 153 4.15 1.85 -13.29
CA PHE A 153 5.00 0.71 -13.63
C PHE A 153 4.99 0.61 -15.14
N SER A 154 6.14 0.77 -15.77
CA SER A 154 6.22 0.78 -17.23
C SER A 154 7.45 0.05 -17.74
N ARG A 155 7.29 -0.46 -18.96
CA ARG A 155 8.39 -0.93 -19.81
C ARG A 155 8.86 0.26 -20.64
N ASN A 156 10.14 0.58 -20.60
CA ASN A 156 10.76 1.62 -21.42
C ASN A 156 11.87 1.05 -22.31
N ARG A 157 12.28 1.80 -23.33
CA ARG A 157 13.31 1.42 -24.30
C ARG A 157 14.13 2.65 -24.66
N LEU A 158 15.44 2.51 -24.72
CA LEU A 158 16.30 3.58 -25.24
C LEU A 158 16.08 3.73 -26.75
N ALA A 159 16.17 4.95 -27.28
CA ALA A 159 16.06 5.20 -28.71
C ALA A 159 17.09 4.34 -29.47
N GLY A 160 16.63 3.55 -30.45
CA GLY A 160 17.47 2.63 -31.23
C GLY A 160 17.89 1.34 -30.52
N ALA A 161 17.52 1.12 -29.25
CA ALA A 161 17.86 -0.11 -28.53
C ALA A 161 16.86 -1.25 -28.83
N THR A 162 17.38 -2.48 -28.90
CA THR A 162 16.55 -3.70 -29.01
C THR A 162 16.04 -4.18 -27.65
N THR A 163 16.69 -3.76 -26.55
CA THR A 163 16.36 -4.15 -25.17
C THR A 163 15.47 -3.13 -24.48
N SER A 164 14.52 -3.64 -23.68
CA SER A 164 13.70 -2.83 -22.80
C SER A 164 14.18 -2.87 -21.35
N TYR A 165 13.74 -1.93 -20.53
CA TYR A 165 14.02 -1.88 -19.10
C TYR A 165 12.78 -1.41 -18.31
N PRO A 166 12.57 -1.92 -17.09
CA PRO A 166 11.46 -1.52 -16.25
C PRO A 166 11.74 -0.16 -15.62
N VAL A 167 10.67 0.58 -15.39
CA VAL A 167 10.68 1.87 -14.71
C VAL A 167 9.55 1.87 -13.69
N ILE A 168 9.90 2.28 -12.46
CA ILE A 168 8.91 2.68 -11.44
C ILE A 168 9.02 4.19 -11.31
N SER A 169 7.89 4.89 -11.33
CA SER A 169 7.84 6.30 -10.96
C SER A 169 6.63 6.64 -10.12
N VAL A 170 6.76 7.69 -9.31
CA VAL A 170 5.66 8.30 -8.55
C VAL A 170 5.69 9.80 -8.82
N ASN A 171 4.51 10.38 -9.01
CA ASN A 171 4.35 11.80 -9.32
C ASN A 171 3.21 12.38 -8.47
N MET A 172 3.46 13.39 -7.64
CA MET A 172 2.39 14.06 -6.87
C MET A 172 2.81 15.44 -6.36
N CYS A 173 1.84 16.24 -5.89
CA CYS A 173 2.10 17.60 -5.39
C CYS A 173 2.78 17.65 -4.01
N SER A 174 2.74 16.56 -3.24
CA SER A 174 3.36 16.50 -1.90
C SER A 174 4.83 16.11 -2.00
N ARG A 175 5.71 17.12 -1.95
CA ARG A 175 7.16 16.94 -2.04
C ARG A 175 7.72 15.99 -0.98
N ASP A 176 7.31 16.14 0.27
CA ASP A 176 7.74 15.33 1.41
C ASP A 176 7.43 13.84 1.22
N VAL A 177 6.26 13.53 0.67
CA VAL A 177 5.85 12.16 0.33
C VAL A 177 6.72 11.59 -0.79
N VAL A 178 6.99 12.37 -1.83
CA VAL A 178 7.84 11.94 -2.95
C VAL A 178 9.29 11.72 -2.51
N GLU A 179 9.82 12.58 -1.64
CA GLU A 179 11.15 12.44 -1.05
C GLU A 179 11.25 11.17 -0.19
N HIS A 180 10.23 10.87 0.62
CA HIS A 180 10.20 9.63 1.38
C HIS A 180 10.16 8.39 0.46
N ALA A 181 9.30 8.41 -0.57
CA ALA A 181 9.23 7.33 -1.55
C ALA A 181 10.55 7.16 -2.33
N ALA A 182 11.21 8.27 -2.68
CA ALA A 182 12.51 8.26 -3.35
C ALA A 182 13.58 7.60 -2.48
N ALA A 183 13.63 7.93 -1.19
CA ALA A 183 14.57 7.34 -0.24
C ALA A 183 14.36 5.82 -0.11
N LEU A 184 13.10 5.36 -0.04
CA LEU A 184 12.79 3.92 -0.02
C LEU A 184 13.19 3.23 -1.32
N LEU A 185 12.86 3.83 -2.46
CA LEU A 185 13.19 3.27 -3.78
C LEU A 185 14.71 3.28 -4.09
N GLY A 186 15.51 4.03 -3.34
CA GLY A 186 16.91 4.28 -3.67
C GLY A 186 17.08 5.24 -4.88
N SER A 187 16.08 6.09 -5.14
CA SER A 187 16.16 7.13 -6.17
C SER A 187 17.07 8.27 -5.70
N ILE A 188 18.10 8.58 -6.48
CA ILE A 188 19.03 9.68 -6.20
C ILE A 188 18.43 11.07 -6.48
N ASN A 189 17.35 11.14 -7.27
CA ASN A 189 16.80 12.41 -7.73
C ASN A 189 15.29 12.50 -7.44
N VAL A 190 14.90 13.62 -6.84
CA VAL A 190 13.52 14.14 -6.81
C VAL A 190 13.53 15.48 -7.52
N HIS A 191 12.69 15.64 -8.54
CA HIS A 191 12.67 16.88 -9.33
C HIS A 191 11.24 17.40 -9.51
N PRO A 192 11.05 18.73 -9.56
CA PRO A 192 9.77 19.30 -9.91
C PRO A 192 9.52 19.14 -11.41
N ARG A 193 8.25 18.96 -11.78
CA ARG A 193 7.76 19.11 -13.14
C ARG A 193 6.98 20.40 -13.27
N THR A 194 7.35 21.21 -14.26
CA THR A 194 6.62 22.41 -14.62
C THR A 194 5.20 22.03 -15.03
N PRO A 195 4.17 22.61 -14.41
CA PRO A 195 2.80 22.33 -14.79
C PRO A 195 2.54 22.88 -16.20
N ARG A 196 1.72 22.17 -16.97
CA ARG A 196 1.32 22.62 -18.32
C ARG A 196 0.44 23.87 -18.27
N ASP A 197 -0.30 24.03 -17.19
CA ASP A 197 -1.14 25.18 -16.88
C ASP A 197 -0.60 25.85 -15.60
N PRO A 198 -0.29 27.16 -15.62
CA PRO A 198 0.21 27.88 -14.45
C PRO A 198 -0.72 27.85 -13.23
N SER A 199 -2.02 27.58 -13.42
CA SER A 199 -2.99 27.43 -12.32
C SER A 199 -2.88 26.11 -11.56
N TRP A 200 -2.15 25.13 -12.11
CA TRP A 200 -2.00 23.83 -11.49
C TRP A 200 -0.83 23.80 -10.51
N SER A 201 -0.98 23.02 -9.45
CA SER A 201 0.11 22.81 -8.49
C SER A 201 1.31 22.14 -9.16
N VAL A 202 2.51 22.53 -8.74
CA VAL A 202 3.76 21.85 -9.10
C VAL A 202 3.68 20.39 -8.64
N THR A 203 4.14 19.49 -9.51
CA THR A 203 4.27 18.06 -9.18
C THR A 203 5.73 17.70 -9.00
N TYR A 204 6.01 16.82 -8.05
CA TYR A 204 7.34 16.28 -7.79
C TYR A 204 7.40 14.84 -8.25
N VAL A 205 8.54 14.45 -8.79
CA VAL A 205 8.75 13.14 -9.42
C VAL A 205 9.94 12.44 -8.82
N ALA A 206 9.74 11.19 -8.44
CA ALA A 206 10.81 10.23 -8.16
C ALA A 206 10.67 9.03 -9.11
N ALA A 207 11.80 8.54 -9.63
CA ALA A 207 11.79 7.40 -10.52
C ALA A 207 13.08 6.59 -10.42
N ILE A 208 12.94 5.27 -10.52
CA ILE A 208 14.05 4.33 -10.68
C ILE A 208 13.85 3.49 -11.93
N SER A 209 14.93 2.98 -12.50
CA SER A 209 14.89 2.18 -13.71
C SER A 209 15.86 1.01 -13.66
N GLY A 210 15.65 0.01 -14.51
CA GLY A 210 16.56 -1.14 -14.62
C GLY A 210 16.51 -2.07 -13.41
N ALA A 211 17.68 -2.45 -12.89
CA ALA A 211 17.82 -3.53 -11.92
C ALA A 211 17.04 -3.26 -10.62
N GLY A 212 17.27 -2.12 -9.99
CA GLY A 212 16.56 -1.74 -8.76
C GLY A 212 15.05 -1.61 -8.98
N ALA A 213 14.62 -1.14 -10.17
CA ALA A 213 13.20 -1.10 -10.50
C ALA A 213 12.61 -2.51 -10.61
N ALA A 214 13.33 -3.46 -11.20
CA ALA A 214 12.89 -4.84 -11.31
C ALA A 214 12.77 -5.53 -9.94
N GLU A 215 13.74 -5.30 -9.05
CA GLU A 215 13.71 -5.82 -7.67
C GLU A 215 12.50 -5.28 -6.90
N TRP A 216 12.27 -3.97 -6.95
CA TRP A 216 11.09 -3.36 -6.34
C TRP A 216 9.79 -3.86 -6.96
N MET A 217 9.73 -4.01 -8.28
CA MET A 217 8.56 -4.57 -8.97
C MET A 217 8.25 -5.99 -8.47
N GLN A 218 9.26 -6.86 -8.35
CA GLN A 218 9.08 -8.23 -7.82
C GLN A 218 8.59 -8.21 -6.36
N ARG A 219 9.16 -7.35 -5.52
CA ARG A 219 8.79 -7.20 -4.11
C ARG A 219 7.37 -6.66 -3.93
N LEU A 220 6.96 -5.70 -4.76
CA LEU A 220 5.65 -5.05 -4.68
C LEU A 220 4.53 -5.87 -5.31
N ARG A 221 4.83 -6.66 -6.35
CA ARG A 221 3.86 -7.46 -7.10
C ARG A 221 2.83 -8.21 -6.24
N PRO A 222 3.19 -8.96 -5.18
CA PRO A 222 2.19 -9.66 -4.36
C PRO A 222 1.24 -8.72 -3.59
N LEU A 223 1.63 -7.47 -3.37
CA LEU A 223 0.85 -6.48 -2.61
C LEU A 223 -0.12 -5.68 -3.50
N MET A 224 0.17 -5.60 -4.80
CA MET A 224 -0.54 -4.75 -5.75
C MET A 224 -1.97 -5.22 -6.07
N GLY A 225 -2.79 -4.36 -6.66
CA GLY A 225 -4.04 -4.70 -7.34
C GLY A 225 -3.80 -5.36 -8.70
N GLU A 226 -4.86 -5.92 -9.29
CA GLU A 226 -4.76 -6.72 -10.52
C GLU A 226 -4.18 -5.93 -11.69
N ARG A 227 -4.58 -4.67 -11.85
CA ARG A 227 -4.07 -3.79 -12.91
C ARG A 227 -2.57 -3.54 -12.77
N ARG A 228 -2.10 -3.32 -11.54
CA ARG A 228 -0.69 -3.04 -11.26
C ARG A 228 0.17 -4.30 -11.37
N ARG A 229 -0.34 -5.45 -10.94
CA ARG A 229 0.30 -6.76 -11.21
C ARG A 229 0.52 -6.98 -12.71
N LYS A 230 -0.50 -6.76 -13.55
CA LYS A 230 -0.36 -6.89 -15.01
C LYS A 230 0.67 -5.93 -15.60
N ALA A 231 0.70 -4.67 -15.13
CA ALA A 231 1.70 -3.70 -15.58
C ALA A 231 3.13 -4.10 -15.19
N ILE A 232 3.30 -4.63 -13.98
CA ILE A 232 4.57 -5.21 -13.52
C ILE A 232 4.98 -6.39 -14.39
N ASP A 233 4.06 -7.34 -14.64
CA ASP A 233 4.33 -8.52 -15.46
C ASP A 233 4.82 -8.15 -16.86
N VAL A 234 4.14 -7.20 -17.51
CA VAL A 234 4.54 -6.68 -18.82
C VAL A 234 5.92 -6.00 -18.78
N ALA A 235 6.22 -5.27 -17.70
CA ALA A 235 7.52 -4.62 -17.56
C ALA A 235 8.66 -5.61 -17.31
N LEU A 236 8.39 -6.73 -16.64
CA LEU A 236 9.38 -7.74 -16.29
C LEU A 236 9.58 -8.83 -17.36
N ASP A 237 8.56 -9.22 -18.12
CA ASP A 237 8.64 -10.32 -19.10
C ASP A 237 9.71 -10.07 -20.20
N ASP A 238 9.85 -8.80 -20.58
CA ASP A 238 10.82 -8.32 -21.57
C ASP A 238 12.14 -7.80 -20.94
N TYR A 239 12.25 -7.80 -19.60
CA TYR A 239 13.42 -7.28 -18.92
C TYR A 239 14.47 -8.36 -18.69
N TYR A 240 15.62 -8.16 -19.35
CA TYR A 240 16.79 -9.00 -19.18
C TYR A 240 17.99 -8.10 -18.84
N PRO A 241 18.46 -8.07 -17.58
CA PRO A 241 19.51 -7.15 -17.17
C PRO A 241 20.82 -7.40 -17.93
N VAL A 242 21.63 -6.35 -18.14
CA VAL A 242 22.88 -6.44 -18.91
C VAL A 242 23.95 -7.32 -18.21
N ARG A 243 23.79 -7.53 -16.91
CA ARG A 243 24.47 -8.57 -16.11
C ARG A 243 23.41 -9.28 -15.29
N LEU A 244 23.53 -10.60 -15.16
CA LEU A 244 22.72 -11.33 -14.16
C LEU A 244 23.21 -10.86 -12.78
N LEU A 245 22.32 -10.29 -11.98
CA LEU A 245 22.63 -9.85 -10.61
C LEU A 245 23.02 -11.06 -9.75
N VAL A 246 22.27 -12.15 -9.93
CA VAL A 246 22.61 -13.48 -9.42
C VAL A 246 22.82 -14.39 -10.63
N ALA A 247 24.08 -14.68 -10.95
CA ALA A 247 24.39 -15.68 -11.96
C ALA A 247 24.05 -17.05 -11.37
N PRO A 248 23.23 -17.88 -12.05
CA PRO A 248 22.98 -19.23 -11.57
C PRO A 248 24.29 -20.02 -11.62
N GLU A 249 24.48 -20.94 -10.67
CA GLU A 249 25.65 -21.84 -10.69
C GLU A 249 25.61 -22.76 -11.91
N HIS A 250 24.41 -23.24 -12.26
CA HIS A 250 24.16 -24.20 -13.34
C HIS A 250 23.23 -23.64 -14.42
N CYS A 251 23.14 -24.35 -15.54
CA CYS A 251 22.24 -24.02 -16.64
C CYS A 251 20.77 -24.03 -16.19
N VAL A 252 19.97 -23.05 -16.65
CA VAL A 252 18.53 -22.99 -16.30
C VAL A 252 17.63 -23.93 -17.10
N VAL A 253 18.21 -24.75 -17.98
CA VAL A 253 17.42 -25.71 -18.76
C VAL A 253 17.06 -26.86 -17.82
N PRO A 254 15.77 -27.22 -17.66
CA PRO A 254 15.35 -28.31 -16.78
C PRO A 254 16.13 -29.60 -17.06
N GLY A 255 16.75 -30.17 -16.03
CA GLY A 255 17.57 -31.39 -16.12
C GLY A 255 19.01 -31.18 -16.62
N CYS A 256 19.49 -29.94 -16.72
CA CYS A 256 20.88 -29.65 -17.07
C CYS A 256 21.70 -29.16 -15.87
N GLU A 257 22.68 -29.94 -15.45
CA GLU A 257 23.57 -29.61 -14.31
C GLU A 257 24.91 -29.00 -14.75
N GLU A 258 25.06 -28.65 -16.04
CA GLU A 258 26.29 -28.04 -16.53
C GLU A 258 26.46 -26.60 -16.00
N PRO A 259 27.69 -26.16 -15.66
CA PRO A 259 27.92 -24.82 -15.15
C PRO A 259 27.49 -23.76 -16.16
N HIS A 260 26.85 -22.70 -15.66
CA HIS A 260 26.44 -21.58 -16.49
C HIS A 260 27.67 -20.85 -17.06
N ARG A 261 27.59 -20.48 -18.35
CA ARG A 261 28.65 -19.72 -19.05
C ARG A 261 28.18 -18.36 -19.52
N GLY A 262 26.92 -18.22 -19.91
CA GLY A 262 26.37 -16.93 -20.30
C GLY A 262 24.87 -16.99 -20.52
N ARG A 263 24.17 -15.89 -20.23
CA ARG A 263 22.70 -15.79 -20.37
C ARG A 263 21.92 -16.86 -19.59
N GLY A 264 22.48 -17.33 -18.47
CA GLY A 264 21.92 -18.44 -17.69
C GLY A 264 21.99 -19.81 -18.35
N LEU A 265 22.68 -19.93 -19.49
CA LEU A 265 22.87 -21.17 -20.22
C LEU A 265 24.30 -21.68 -20.09
N CYS A 266 24.47 -23.01 -20.10
CA CYS A 266 25.77 -23.63 -20.35
C CYS A 266 26.20 -23.39 -21.80
N HIS A 267 27.46 -23.70 -22.13
CA HIS A 267 28.00 -23.49 -23.48
C HIS A 267 27.14 -24.15 -24.58
N LYS A 268 26.70 -25.39 -24.37
CA LYS A 268 25.91 -26.17 -25.34
C LYS A 268 24.55 -25.51 -25.61
N HIS A 269 23.80 -25.20 -24.56
CA HIS A 269 22.49 -24.56 -24.70
C HIS A 269 22.59 -23.13 -25.22
N TYR A 270 23.62 -22.38 -24.83
CA TYR A 270 23.89 -21.04 -25.39
C TYR A 270 24.13 -21.11 -26.90
N MET A 271 24.96 -22.05 -27.37
CA MET A 271 25.23 -22.24 -28.80
C MET A 271 23.97 -22.67 -29.57
N SER A 272 23.16 -23.57 -29.00
CA SER A 272 21.88 -23.97 -29.62
C SER A 272 20.94 -22.78 -29.77
N TRP A 273 20.76 -22.02 -28.69
CA TRP A 273 19.95 -20.81 -28.67
C TRP A 273 20.41 -19.77 -29.70
N SER A 274 21.71 -19.48 -29.72
CA SER A 274 22.31 -18.47 -30.61
C SER A 274 22.12 -18.84 -32.08
N ARG A 275 22.26 -20.12 -32.44
CA ARG A 275 22.04 -20.61 -33.81
C ARG A 275 20.57 -20.52 -34.22
N ASP A 276 19.64 -20.85 -33.33
CA ASP A 276 18.20 -20.72 -33.62
C ASP A 276 17.85 -19.25 -33.87
N ARG A 277 18.35 -18.32 -33.04
CA ARG A 277 18.18 -16.88 -33.26
C ARG A 277 18.78 -16.39 -34.58
N ALA A 278 20.01 -16.77 -34.89
CA ALA A 278 20.69 -16.36 -36.13
C ALA A 278 19.94 -16.82 -37.38
N LYS A 279 19.18 -17.93 -37.29
CA LYS A 279 18.38 -18.49 -38.38
C LYS A 279 16.91 -18.04 -38.36
N GLY A 280 16.52 -17.13 -37.46
CA GLY A 280 15.13 -16.68 -37.31
C GLY A 280 14.16 -17.78 -36.83
N ARG A 281 14.66 -18.86 -36.21
CA ARG A 281 13.83 -19.96 -35.69
C ARG A 281 13.36 -19.64 -34.28
N VAL A 282 12.20 -20.18 -33.90
CA VAL A 282 11.77 -20.19 -32.49
C VAL A 282 12.80 -20.98 -31.67
N PRO A 283 13.48 -20.36 -30.68
CA PRO A 283 14.53 -21.04 -29.94
C PRO A 283 13.99 -22.22 -29.12
N ARG A 284 14.67 -23.37 -29.18
CA ARG A 284 14.32 -24.58 -28.40
C ARG A 284 14.56 -24.45 -26.90
N VAL A 285 15.41 -23.51 -26.52
CA VAL A 285 15.80 -23.24 -25.14
C VAL A 285 15.64 -21.75 -24.86
N LYS A 286 15.03 -21.43 -23.71
CA LYS A 286 14.86 -20.04 -23.25
C LYS A 286 16.04 -19.69 -22.33
N PRO A 287 16.99 -18.83 -22.75
CA PRO A 287 18.01 -18.31 -21.85
C PRO A 287 17.36 -17.43 -20.77
N LEU A 288 18.09 -17.18 -19.69
CA LEU A 288 17.80 -16.06 -18.79
C LEU A 288 18.02 -14.69 -19.45
N ARG A 289 18.52 -14.61 -20.70
CA ARG A 289 18.70 -13.37 -21.48
C ARG A 289 18.52 -13.63 -22.98
N SER A 290 17.52 -13.09 -23.64
CA SER A 290 17.20 -13.39 -25.06
C SER A 290 17.62 -12.31 -26.08
N ASN A 291 18.18 -11.18 -25.65
CA ASN A 291 18.66 -10.10 -26.54
C ASN A 291 20.18 -9.96 -26.56
#